data_AF-A0A3R8I6V5-F1
#
_entry.id   AF-A0A3R8I6V5-F1
#
_cell.length_a   1.000
_cell.length_b   1.000
_cell.length_c   1.000
_cell.angle_alpha   90.00
_cell.angle_beta   90.00
_cell.angle_gamma   90.00
#
_symmetry.space_group_name_H-M   'P 1'
#
loop_
_entity.id
_entity.type
_entity.pdbx_description
1 polymer ?
#
loop_
_entity_poly.entity_id
_entity_poly.type
_entity_poly.pdbx_seq_one_letter_code
_entity_poly.pdbx_strand_id
1 'polypeptide(L)'
;MIIKCPECGHQVSDKAPVCPSCGVEIAGHLVKCFHCGEIYLKEDVVCPNCHHSEPVSGSTTKSDIVDVFDNDDEEVVAEVVSNDTEEPAAPIKIEPVIEEELPKATPVQEQKARQKGVSPTEGKQTDSTVQPAAKNNHTALFVSLLIAFIMCAVLLFFYNKGNENHETEEYEIALKSKNQQVMEQFLEDYPNAPLAHINSIKNLLNQDKQKNEEWGYVVQQNTIAAYKAYLEAHPDTPHKDEIQKKIEELYWDEVVSLNTEEAYLGYREKFPKGIHTKEADEKLKVMLDNTSTPSEEKAAVAAVRKFLQGINSKSTSKIQEVVAPSFNFLGAGGATTADVAKYMREKLYQADVNNVMWHLGTAMKATTDKQEGGGTIQTITIPARLVIERKGGTGSNRYIIKAQMQNGKITSINWILQAAAPTPKSEQ
;
A
#
# COMPACT_ATOMS: atom_id res chain seq x y z
N MET A 1 -13.02 -27.44 39.38
CA MET A 1 -13.74 -26.17 39.56
C MET A 1 -15.00 -26.20 38.69
N ILE A 2 -16.11 -25.58 39.11
CA ILE A 2 -17.19 -25.26 38.16
C ILE A 2 -16.86 -23.91 37.53
N ILE A 3 -16.81 -23.89 36.20
CA ILE A 3 -16.56 -22.71 35.37
C ILE A 3 -17.81 -22.38 34.56
N LYS A 4 -17.88 -21.17 34.00
CA LYS A 4 -18.77 -20.90 32.87
C LYS A 4 -18.03 -21.28 31.59
N CYS A 5 -18.65 -22.09 30.74
CA CYS A 5 -18.12 -22.42 29.42
C CYS A 5 -17.89 -21.13 28.61
N PRO A 6 -16.69 -20.86 28.06
CA PRO A 6 -16.43 -19.61 27.30
C PRO A 6 -17.37 -19.43 26.10
N GLU A 7 -17.68 -20.52 25.40
CA GLU A 7 -18.57 -20.54 24.24
C GLU A 7 -20.07 -20.35 24.56
N CYS A 8 -20.55 -20.77 25.74
CA CYS A 8 -22.00 -20.78 25.99
C CYS A 8 -22.49 -20.33 27.37
N GLY A 9 -21.60 -19.95 28.28
CA GLY A 9 -21.94 -19.49 29.63
C GLY A 9 -22.53 -20.56 30.55
N HIS A 10 -22.79 -21.78 30.07
CA HIS A 10 -23.29 -22.89 30.88
C HIS A 10 -22.27 -23.27 31.96
N GLN A 11 -22.76 -23.55 33.17
CA GLN A 11 -21.92 -24.02 34.27
C GLN A 11 -21.49 -25.47 33.99
N VAL A 12 -20.19 -25.70 33.86
CA VAL A 12 -19.59 -27.00 33.56
C VAL A 12 -18.34 -27.19 34.42
N SER A 13 -17.96 -28.44 34.73
CA SER A 13 -16.65 -28.68 35.35
C SER A 13 -15.54 -28.43 34.34
N ASP A 14 -14.49 -27.74 34.78
CA ASP A 14 -13.16 -27.67 34.16
C ASP A 14 -12.56 -29.03 33.73
N LYS A 15 -13.01 -30.14 34.31
CA LYS A 15 -12.57 -31.51 34.00
C LYS A 15 -13.51 -32.27 33.06
N ALA A 16 -14.62 -31.66 32.62
CA ALA A 16 -15.50 -32.30 31.64
C ALA A 16 -14.76 -32.42 30.28
N PRO A 17 -14.84 -33.55 29.56
CA PRO A 17 -14.23 -33.65 28.22
C PRO A 17 -14.80 -32.60 27.26
N VAL A 18 -16.14 -32.47 27.25
CA VAL A 18 -16.89 -31.52 26.43
C VAL A 18 -17.98 -30.83 27.26
N CYS A 19 -18.34 -29.60 26.88
CA CYS A 19 -19.46 -28.89 27.48
C CYS A 19 -20.80 -29.51 27.07
N PRO A 20 -21.68 -29.93 28.01
CA PRO A 20 -22.94 -30.59 27.66
C PRO A 20 -23.97 -29.67 26.99
N SER A 21 -23.76 -28.35 26.95
CA SER A 21 -24.67 -27.38 26.31
C SER A 21 -24.24 -26.93 24.90
N CYS A 22 -22.96 -27.02 24.53
CA CYS A 22 -22.47 -26.58 23.22
C CYS A 22 -21.45 -27.51 22.56
N GLY A 23 -20.98 -28.55 23.25
CA GLY A 23 -20.04 -29.53 22.75
C GLY A 23 -18.59 -29.05 22.60
N VAL A 24 -18.24 -27.81 22.99
CA VAL A 24 -16.83 -27.38 22.99
C VAL A 24 -16.01 -28.24 23.94
N GLU A 25 -14.78 -28.57 23.57
CA GLU A 25 -13.82 -29.28 24.41
C GLU A 25 -13.41 -28.37 25.59
N ILE A 26 -13.34 -28.95 26.79
CA ILE A 26 -13.12 -28.21 28.05
C ILE A 26 -11.84 -28.70 28.72
N ALA A 27 -11.73 -30.01 28.99
CA ALA A 27 -10.54 -30.59 29.61
C ALA A 27 -9.30 -30.45 28.71
N GLY A 28 -8.34 -29.61 29.12
CA GLY A 28 -7.06 -29.40 28.42
C GLY A 28 -7.07 -28.28 27.37
N HIS A 29 -8.22 -27.71 27.04
CA HIS A 29 -8.39 -26.68 26.00
C HIS A 29 -8.64 -25.27 26.55
N LEU A 30 -8.53 -25.08 27.87
CA LEU A 30 -8.78 -23.80 28.53
C LEU A 30 -7.49 -23.14 29.03
N VAL A 31 -7.40 -21.83 28.83
CA VAL A 31 -6.33 -20.95 29.30
C VAL A 31 -6.95 -19.85 30.15
N LYS A 32 -6.25 -19.42 31.21
CA LYS A 32 -6.70 -18.32 32.08
C LYS A 32 -5.76 -17.14 31.89
N CYS A 33 -6.29 -16.04 31.37
CA CYS A 33 -5.50 -14.86 31.04
C CYS A 33 -4.79 -14.27 32.27
N PHE A 34 -3.48 -14.08 32.18
CA PHE A 34 -2.69 -13.43 33.24
C PHE A 34 -3.01 -11.94 33.43
N HIS A 35 -3.51 -11.25 32.40
CA HIS A 35 -3.83 -9.81 32.48
C HIS A 35 -5.20 -9.51 33.08
N CYS A 36 -6.25 -10.30 32.76
CA CYS A 36 -7.62 -10.02 33.21
C CYS A 36 -8.31 -11.17 33.96
N GLY A 37 -7.64 -12.32 34.12
CA GLY A 37 -8.17 -13.48 34.86
C GLY A 37 -9.28 -14.27 34.17
N GLU A 38 -9.72 -13.86 32.98
CA GLU A 38 -10.80 -14.50 32.22
C GLU A 38 -10.35 -15.84 31.63
N ILE A 39 -11.25 -16.81 31.55
CA ILE A 39 -10.98 -18.15 31.00
C ILE A 39 -11.45 -18.19 29.55
N TYR A 40 -10.56 -18.57 28.64
CA TYR A 40 -10.80 -18.62 27.19
C TYR A 40 -10.23 -19.91 26.58
N LEU A 41 -10.50 -20.17 25.29
CA LEU A 41 -10.03 -21.38 24.61
C LEU A 41 -8.59 -21.20 24.13
N LYS A 42 -7.79 -22.26 24.23
CA LYS A 42 -6.39 -22.26 23.77
C LYS A 42 -6.24 -22.01 22.26
N GLU A 43 -7.30 -22.25 21.49
CA GLU A 43 -7.35 -21.92 20.07
C GLU A 43 -7.45 -20.41 19.78
N ASP A 44 -7.91 -19.61 20.75
CA ASP A 44 -7.92 -18.15 20.64
C ASP A 44 -6.51 -17.62 20.99
N VAL A 45 -5.71 -17.30 19.98
CA VAL A 45 -4.30 -16.87 20.12
C VAL A 45 -4.10 -15.62 21.00
N VAL A 46 -5.19 -14.88 21.24
CA VAL A 46 -5.23 -13.62 21.98
C VAL A 46 -6.43 -13.65 22.92
N CYS A 47 -6.29 -13.21 24.18
CA CYS A 47 -7.40 -13.20 25.12
C CYS A 47 -8.57 -12.34 24.63
N PRO A 48 -9.80 -12.88 24.46
CA PRO A 48 -10.94 -12.17 23.87
C PRO A 48 -11.57 -11.10 24.80
N ASN A 49 -11.04 -10.90 26.01
CA ASN A 49 -11.54 -9.89 26.95
C ASN A 49 -10.61 -8.67 27.08
N CYS A 50 -9.30 -8.85 26.92
CA CYS A 50 -8.31 -7.76 27.07
C CYS A 50 -7.31 -7.63 25.91
N HIS A 51 -7.45 -8.43 24.86
CA HIS A 51 -6.64 -8.40 23.63
C HIS A 51 -5.11 -8.54 23.81
N HIS A 52 -4.67 -9.10 24.94
CA HIS A 52 -3.26 -9.46 25.15
C HIS A 52 -3.02 -10.92 24.76
N SER A 53 -1.89 -11.20 24.11
CA SER A 53 -1.41 -12.54 23.79
C SER A 53 -0.53 -13.09 24.91
N GLU A 54 -0.61 -14.41 25.15
CA GLU A 54 0.31 -15.08 26.07
C GLU A 54 1.57 -15.58 25.33
N PRO A 55 2.77 -15.53 25.95
CA PRO A 55 3.98 -16.10 25.36
C PRO A 55 3.92 -17.64 25.41
N VAL A 56 3.60 -18.26 24.28
CA VAL A 56 3.49 -19.73 24.16
C VAL A 56 4.86 -20.40 24.20
N SER A 57 5.33 -20.74 25.40
CA SER A 57 6.44 -21.69 25.59
C SER A 57 5.91 -23.12 25.72
N GLY A 58 6.08 -23.92 24.68
CA GLY A 58 5.75 -25.35 24.70
C GLY A 58 6.98 -26.24 24.84
N SER A 59 7.05 -27.02 25.92
CA SER A 59 7.60 -28.38 25.87
C SER A 59 7.19 -29.19 27.09
N THR A 60 6.85 -30.45 26.87
CA THR A 60 6.42 -31.41 27.88
C THR A 60 7.63 -32.13 28.49
N THR A 61 7.86 -32.01 29.81
CA THR A 61 8.48 -33.12 30.57
C THR A 61 8.01 -33.16 32.03
N LYS A 62 7.91 -34.39 32.50
CA LYS A 62 7.42 -34.91 33.78
C LYS A 62 8.34 -34.56 34.97
N SER A 63 7.77 -34.53 36.19
CA SER A 63 8.45 -34.37 37.51
C SER A 63 8.99 -32.96 37.79
N ASP A 64 8.88 -32.38 39.00
CA ASP A 64 8.47 -32.91 40.32
C ASP A 64 7.55 -31.96 41.13
N ILE A 65 6.94 -32.52 42.17
CA ILE A 65 6.19 -31.80 43.22
C ILE A 65 7.18 -31.24 44.25
N VAL A 66 7.07 -29.96 44.60
CA VAL A 66 7.35 -29.49 45.98
C VAL A 66 6.38 -28.35 46.33
N ASP A 67 5.69 -28.47 47.46
CA ASP A 67 4.97 -27.37 48.11
C ASP A 67 5.95 -26.33 48.69
N VAL A 68 5.58 -25.05 48.64
CA VAL A 68 5.89 -24.09 49.72
C VAL A 68 4.68 -23.18 49.92
N PHE A 69 4.13 -23.22 51.13
CA PHE A 69 3.18 -22.25 51.69
C PHE A 69 3.94 -21.21 52.53
N ASP A 70 3.20 -20.21 53.02
CA ASP A 70 3.59 -19.15 53.96
C ASP A 70 4.42 -17.99 53.34
N ASN A 71 3.87 -16.77 53.27
CA ASN A 71 3.48 -15.82 54.34
C ASN A 71 4.70 -15.06 54.89
N ASP A 72 4.71 -13.73 54.75
CA ASP A 72 4.66 -12.81 55.91
C ASP A 72 4.57 -11.33 55.45
N ASP A 73 3.95 -10.56 56.33
CA ASP A 73 3.38 -9.22 56.23
C ASP A 73 4.32 -8.00 56.07
N GLU A 74 3.68 -6.84 55.78
CA GLU A 74 4.10 -5.45 56.06
C GLU A 74 5.36 -4.92 55.32
N GLU A 75 5.48 -3.63 54.98
CA GLU A 75 5.02 -2.44 55.71
C GLU A 75 4.55 -1.29 54.78
N VAL A 76 3.74 -0.40 55.35
CA VAL A 76 3.16 0.80 54.72
C VAL A 76 4.12 2.00 54.73
N VAL A 77 4.16 2.76 53.63
CA VAL A 77 4.44 4.21 53.66
C VAL A 77 3.60 4.95 52.61
N ALA A 78 2.97 6.04 53.04
CA ALA A 78 2.10 6.87 52.22
C ALA A 78 2.61 8.32 52.16
N GLU A 79 2.05 9.08 51.19
CA GLU A 79 2.13 10.54 51.03
C GLU A 79 3.51 11.17 50.72
N VAL A 80 3.59 11.90 49.60
CA VAL A 80 3.54 13.38 49.65
C VAL A 80 2.73 13.89 48.44
N VAL A 81 1.77 14.79 48.68
CA VAL A 81 1.07 15.57 47.64
C VAL A 81 1.78 16.92 47.48
N SER A 82 1.87 17.43 46.25
CA SER A 82 2.23 18.84 46.01
C SER A 82 1.51 19.37 44.76
N ASN A 83 0.55 20.27 44.98
CA ASN A 83 -0.04 21.11 43.94
C ASN A 83 0.72 22.43 43.85
N ASP A 84 0.89 22.94 42.63
CA ASP A 84 0.92 24.36 42.26
C ASP A 84 1.14 24.45 40.72
N THR A 85 0.73 25.47 39.96
CA THR A 85 -0.42 26.41 39.98
C THR A 85 -0.49 27.02 38.56
N GLU A 86 -1.66 27.41 38.05
CA GLU A 86 -1.86 27.93 36.67
C GLU A 86 -1.30 29.35 36.46
N GLU A 87 -0.87 29.70 35.23
CA GLU A 87 -1.42 30.85 34.45
C GLU A 87 -0.81 30.92 33.00
N PRO A 88 -1.37 31.73 32.07
CA PRO A 88 -1.49 31.32 30.66
C PRO A 88 -0.58 32.05 29.64
N ALA A 89 -0.44 31.45 28.45
CA ALA A 89 0.25 32.06 27.31
C ALA A 89 -0.66 33.02 26.52
N ALA A 90 -0.15 34.23 26.26
CA ALA A 90 -0.84 35.28 25.50
C ALA A 90 -0.81 35.06 23.97
N PRO A 91 -1.78 35.60 23.20
CA PRO A 91 -1.90 35.35 21.77
C PRO A 91 -0.89 36.16 20.92
N ILE A 92 -0.26 35.52 19.95
CA ILE A 92 0.63 36.16 18.98
C ILE A 92 -0.18 36.84 17.87
N LYS A 93 0.04 38.14 17.70
CA LYS A 93 -0.56 38.96 16.65
C LYS A 93 0.27 38.84 15.36
N ILE A 94 -0.36 38.47 14.24
CA ILE A 94 0.26 38.46 12.92
C ILE A 94 -0.23 39.68 12.13
N GLU A 95 0.70 40.53 11.70
CA GLU A 95 0.46 41.60 10.73
C GLU A 95 1.14 41.27 9.39
N PRO A 96 0.63 41.81 8.26
CA PRO A 96 0.86 41.22 6.94
C PRO A 96 2.23 41.56 6.36
N VAL A 97 2.90 40.55 5.79
CA VAL A 97 4.11 40.75 4.97
C VAL A 97 3.71 41.22 3.58
N ILE A 98 4.42 42.24 3.10
CA ILE A 98 4.16 42.94 1.83
C ILE A 98 4.70 42.12 0.65
N GLU A 99 3.96 42.16 -0.44
CA GLU A 99 4.23 41.51 -1.72
C GLU A 99 5.23 42.35 -2.53
N GLU A 100 6.34 41.75 -2.99
CA GLU A 100 7.38 42.45 -3.78
C GLU A 100 7.50 41.79 -5.18
N GLU A 101 7.12 42.53 -6.22
CA GLU A 101 7.04 42.03 -7.60
C GLU A 101 8.42 41.81 -8.25
N LEU A 102 8.56 40.70 -8.99
CA LEU A 102 9.70 40.50 -9.90
C LEU A 102 9.68 41.49 -11.08
N PRO A 103 10.83 42.01 -11.52
CA PRO A 103 10.90 42.97 -12.63
C PRO A 103 10.62 42.33 -13.99
N LYS A 104 9.82 43.04 -14.80
CA LYS A 104 9.41 42.65 -16.16
C LYS A 104 10.57 42.72 -17.14
N ALA A 105 10.80 41.64 -17.90
CA ALA A 105 11.76 41.62 -19.01
C ALA A 105 11.18 42.26 -20.29
N THR A 106 12.00 43.09 -20.94
CA THR A 106 11.68 43.81 -22.19
C THR A 106 11.74 42.88 -23.41
N PRO A 107 10.81 42.97 -24.39
CA PRO A 107 10.87 42.14 -25.59
C PRO A 107 11.86 42.70 -26.62
N VAL A 108 12.87 41.91 -27.00
CA VAL A 108 13.74 42.17 -28.15
C VAL A 108 13.06 41.63 -29.42
N GLN A 109 12.91 42.47 -30.42
CA GLN A 109 12.46 42.07 -31.76
C GLN A 109 13.66 41.61 -32.59
N GLU A 110 13.66 40.37 -33.07
CA GLU A 110 14.61 39.91 -34.07
C GLU A 110 13.89 39.53 -35.38
N GLN A 111 14.51 39.86 -36.51
CA GLN A 111 13.82 40.03 -37.79
C GLN A 111 13.72 38.72 -38.57
N LYS A 112 12.50 38.40 -39.02
CA LYS A 112 12.21 37.22 -39.82
C LYS A 112 12.72 37.39 -41.25
N ALA A 113 13.87 36.81 -41.58
CA ALA A 113 14.39 36.79 -42.95
C ALA A 113 13.39 36.09 -43.90
N ARG A 114 13.02 36.78 -45.00
CA ARG A 114 12.11 36.24 -46.02
C ARG A 114 12.85 36.09 -47.34
N GLN A 115 13.08 34.84 -47.74
CA GLN A 115 13.59 34.51 -49.07
C GLN A 115 12.67 35.06 -50.17
N LYS A 116 13.25 35.56 -51.26
CA LYS A 116 12.55 35.85 -52.51
C LYS A 116 13.40 35.39 -53.69
N GLY A 117 12.74 34.78 -54.68
CA GLY A 117 13.37 34.04 -55.76
C GLY A 117 14.04 34.88 -56.86
N VAL A 118 14.58 34.15 -57.84
CA VAL A 118 15.60 34.59 -58.80
C VAL A 118 15.03 34.82 -60.21
N SER A 119 15.65 35.78 -60.94
CA SER A 119 15.70 35.92 -62.42
C SER A 119 14.48 36.41 -63.21
N PRO A 120 14.64 36.87 -64.48
CA PRO A 120 15.87 37.37 -65.16
C PRO A 120 15.66 38.63 -66.05
N THR A 121 16.71 39.04 -66.80
CA THR A 121 16.67 39.81 -68.08
C THR A 121 16.44 41.34 -67.93
N GLU A 122 17.18 42.30 -68.51
CA GLU A 122 18.36 42.39 -69.43
C GLU A 122 19.21 43.65 -69.02
N GLY A 123 20.25 44.17 -69.71
CA GLY A 123 20.88 43.91 -71.02
C GLY A 123 21.92 44.99 -71.43
N LYS A 124 22.42 44.94 -72.68
CA LYS A 124 23.28 45.94 -73.41
C LYS A 124 24.71 46.21 -72.85
N GLN A 125 25.76 45.59 -73.40
CA GLN A 125 26.58 46.00 -74.58
C GLN A 125 27.36 47.33 -74.39
N THR A 126 28.70 47.35 -74.20
CA THR A 126 29.84 47.09 -75.12
C THR A 126 30.10 48.14 -76.19
N ASP A 127 31.26 48.82 -76.12
CA ASP A 127 32.30 48.87 -77.18
C ASP A 127 33.62 49.45 -76.59
N SER A 128 34.74 48.71 -76.53
CA SER A 128 35.87 48.67 -77.49
C SER A 128 36.72 49.95 -77.56
N THR A 129 38.06 49.91 -77.42
CA THR A 129 38.96 49.61 -78.55
C THR A 129 40.44 49.37 -78.13
N VAL A 130 40.95 48.17 -78.44
CA VAL A 130 42.27 47.81 -79.03
C VAL A 130 43.59 48.47 -78.54
N GLN A 131 44.43 47.65 -77.87
CA GLN A 131 45.87 47.28 -78.09
C GLN A 131 46.76 48.08 -79.11
N PRO A 132 48.13 48.10 -79.02
CA PRO A 132 48.97 46.88 -78.84
C PRO A 132 50.39 46.96 -78.19
N ALA A 133 50.80 45.76 -77.73
CA ALA A 133 52.14 45.12 -77.77
C ALA A 133 53.47 45.87 -77.48
N ALA A 134 54.22 45.33 -76.49
CA ALA A 134 55.68 45.16 -76.55
C ALA A 134 56.10 43.88 -75.78
N LYS A 135 57.14 43.16 -76.25
CA LYS A 135 57.59 41.86 -75.70
C LYS A 135 58.42 42.00 -74.41
N ASN A 136 58.38 40.98 -73.54
CA ASN A 136 59.46 40.58 -72.62
C ASN A 136 59.13 39.19 -71.99
N ASN A 137 59.85 38.12 -72.36
CA ASN A 137 59.41 36.73 -72.14
C ASN A 137 59.83 36.07 -70.81
N HIS A 138 60.12 36.84 -69.76
CA HIS A 138 60.39 36.29 -68.42
C HIS A 138 59.46 36.83 -67.31
N THR A 139 58.84 38.00 -67.49
CA THR A 139 57.91 38.58 -66.51
C THR A 139 56.66 37.72 -66.30
N ALA A 140 56.11 37.13 -67.37
CA ALA A 140 54.98 36.20 -67.26
C ALA A 140 55.35 34.92 -66.47
N LEU A 141 56.59 34.46 -66.58
CA LEU A 141 57.10 33.29 -65.85
C LEU A 141 57.27 33.60 -64.35
N PHE A 142 57.84 34.75 -64.01
CA PHE A 142 57.96 35.18 -62.61
C PHE A 142 56.60 35.46 -61.97
N VAL A 143 55.65 36.10 -62.68
CA VAL A 143 54.29 36.31 -62.17
C VAL A 143 53.54 34.98 -61.98
N SER A 144 53.67 34.03 -62.93
CA SER A 144 53.12 32.68 -62.79
C SER A 144 53.71 31.93 -61.60
N LEU A 145 55.03 32.01 -61.38
CA LEU A 145 55.70 31.38 -60.25
C LEU A 145 55.30 32.01 -58.90
N LEU A 146 55.09 33.33 -58.85
CA LEU A 146 54.65 34.04 -57.65
C LEU A 146 53.19 33.67 -57.30
N ILE A 147 52.30 33.57 -58.29
CA ILE A 147 50.93 33.07 -58.11
C ILE A 147 50.95 31.61 -57.66
N ALA A 148 51.81 30.76 -58.24
CA ALA A 148 51.96 29.38 -57.81
C ALA A 148 52.48 29.27 -56.36
N PHE A 149 53.42 30.13 -55.95
CA PHE A 149 53.89 30.19 -54.56
C PHE A 149 52.80 30.67 -53.60
N ILE A 150 51.99 31.67 -53.98
CA ILE A 150 50.85 32.12 -53.18
C ILE A 150 49.80 31.01 -53.07
N MET A 151 49.48 30.31 -54.17
CA MET A 151 48.58 29.17 -54.15
C MET A 151 49.11 28.02 -53.27
N CYS A 152 50.40 27.70 -53.35
CA CYS A 152 51.03 26.71 -52.46
C CYS A 152 51.03 27.17 -51.00
N ALA A 153 51.27 28.45 -50.71
CA ALA A 153 51.23 28.99 -49.34
C ALA A 153 49.80 29.01 -48.78
N VAL A 154 48.79 29.32 -49.60
CA VAL A 154 47.37 29.24 -49.25
C VAL A 154 46.94 27.79 -49.03
N LEU A 155 47.34 26.87 -49.91
CA LEU A 155 47.08 25.43 -49.76
C LEU A 155 47.80 24.85 -48.52
N LEU A 156 49.04 25.27 -48.24
CA LEU A 156 49.75 24.89 -47.01
C LEU A 156 49.15 25.52 -45.76
N PHE A 157 48.59 26.72 -45.85
CA PHE A 157 47.85 27.35 -44.75
C PHE A 157 46.54 26.61 -44.46
N PHE A 158 45.75 26.27 -45.48
CA PHE A 158 44.55 25.45 -45.32
C PHE A 158 44.87 24.01 -44.91
N TYR A 159 45.99 23.44 -45.38
CA TYR A 159 46.48 22.13 -44.95
C TYR A 159 46.90 22.15 -43.48
N ASN A 160 47.75 23.10 -43.05
CA ASN A 160 48.15 23.22 -41.65
C ASN A 160 46.97 23.56 -40.75
N LYS A 161 46.07 24.46 -41.15
CA LYS A 161 44.84 24.79 -40.40
C LYS A 161 43.84 23.63 -40.35
N GLY A 162 43.84 22.75 -41.36
CA GLY A 162 43.10 21.48 -41.35
C GLY A 162 43.87 20.32 -40.67
N ASN A 163 45.10 20.56 -40.21
CA ASN A 163 45.99 19.60 -39.57
C ASN A 163 46.36 20.04 -38.13
N GLU A 164 45.86 21.19 -37.66
CA GLU A 164 45.74 21.51 -36.24
C GLU A 164 44.63 20.63 -35.67
N ASN A 165 45.05 19.58 -34.97
CA ASN A 165 44.13 18.59 -34.44
C ASN A 165 43.45 19.10 -33.16
N HIS A 166 42.28 19.73 -33.32
CA HIS A 166 41.44 20.24 -32.22
C HIS A 166 40.76 19.13 -31.37
N GLU A 167 41.08 17.85 -31.59
CA GLU A 167 40.52 16.68 -30.90
C GLU A 167 40.41 16.85 -29.38
N THR A 168 41.41 17.42 -28.72
CA THR A 168 41.42 17.55 -27.26
C THR A 168 40.45 18.64 -26.77
N GLU A 169 40.22 19.68 -27.57
CA GLU A 169 39.22 20.73 -27.29
C GLU A 169 37.81 20.17 -27.51
N GLU A 170 37.58 19.45 -28.62
CA GLU A 170 36.30 18.80 -28.91
C GLU A 170 35.96 17.65 -27.93
N TYR A 171 36.97 16.91 -27.44
CA TYR A 171 36.81 15.93 -26.36
C TYR A 171 36.34 16.61 -25.06
N GLU A 172 36.94 17.74 -24.68
CA GLU A 172 36.48 18.52 -23.52
C GLU A 172 35.05 19.06 -23.71
N ILE A 173 34.69 19.49 -24.92
CA ILE A 173 33.33 19.93 -25.26
C ILE A 173 32.35 18.75 -25.13
N ALA A 174 32.67 17.58 -25.70
CA ALA A 174 31.85 16.37 -25.60
C ALA A 174 31.62 15.98 -24.13
N LEU A 175 32.67 15.92 -23.31
CA LEU A 175 32.55 15.64 -21.88
C LEU A 175 31.69 16.67 -21.12
N LYS A 176 31.89 17.96 -21.37
CA LYS A 176 31.17 19.04 -20.66
C LYS A 176 29.71 19.17 -21.10
N SER A 177 29.43 18.85 -22.36
CA SER A 177 28.08 18.99 -22.96
C SER A 177 27.02 18.11 -22.28
N LYS A 178 27.43 16.94 -21.77
CA LYS A 178 26.53 15.85 -21.31
C LYS A 178 25.44 15.50 -22.34
N ASN A 179 25.72 15.73 -23.63
CA ASN A 179 24.77 15.52 -24.72
C ASN A 179 25.21 14.32 -25.56
N GLN A 180 24.33 13.31 -25.65
CA GLN A 180 24.57 12.08 -26.41
C GLN A 180 25.01 12.37 -27.87
N GLN A 181 24.33 13.28 -28.57
CA GLN A 181 24.63 13.57 -29.96
C GLN A 181 26.02 14.22 -30.14
N VAL A 182 26.45 15.09 -29.21
CA VAL A 182 27.79 15.70 -29.24
C VAL A 182 28.87 14.65 -28.94
N MET A 183 28.59 13.73 -28.03
CA MET A 183 29.46 12.58 -27.72
C MET A 183 29.58 11.59 -28.89
N GLU A 184 28.48 11.31 -29.59
CA GLU A 184 28.46 10.47 -30.80
C GLU A 184 29.21 11.14 -31.96
N GLN A 185 28.98 12.44 -32.18
CA GLN A 185 29.68 13.22 -33.21
C GLN A 185 31.21 13.21 -33.01
N PHE A 186 31.69 13.37 -31.77
CA PHE A 186 33.13 13.26 -31.46
C PHE A 186 33.71 11.89 -31.87
N LEU A 187 32.96 10.79 -31.68
CA LEU A 187 33.40 9.46 -32.07
C LEU A 187 33.40 9.23 -33.59
N GLU A 188 32.60 9.97 -34.34
CA GLU A 188 32.55 9.95 -35.81
C GLU A 188 33.64 10.82 -36.44
N ASP A 189 33.86 12.03 -35.93
CA ASP A 189 34.84 12.99 -36.46
C ASP A 189 36.29 12.62 -36.07
N TYR A 190 36.50 11.99 -34.91
CA TYR A 190 37.82 11.61 -34.39
C TYR A 190 37.98 10.09 -34.17
N PRO A 191 37.84 9.25 -35.22
CA PRO A 191 37.89 7.78 -35.09
C PRO A 191 39.27 7.24 -34.68
N ASN A 192 40.31 8.06 -34.82
CA ASN A 192 41.70 7.77 -34.44
C ASN A 192 42.18 8.55 -33.20
N ALA A 193 41.26 9.13 -32.42
CA ALA A 193 41.57 9.79 -31.14
C ALA A 193 42.29 8.83 -30.17
N PRO A 194 43.00 9.35 -29.14
CA PRO A 194 43.58 8.53 -28.09
C PRO A 194 42.55 7.55 -27.51
N LEU A 195 42.92 6.28 -27.41
CA LEU A 195 42.00 5.21 -27.00
C LEU A 195 41.35 5.47 -25.62
N ALA A 196 42.02 6.22 -24.74
CA ALA A 196 41.47 6.68 -23.48
C ALA A 196 40.24 7.62 -23.65
N HIS A 197 40.29 8.56 -24.60
CA HIS A 197 39.19 9.48 -24.89
C HIS A 197 38.01 8.74 -25.53
N ILE A 198 38.28 7.90 -26.53
CA ILE A 198 37.29 7.04 -27.18
C ILE A 198 36.57 6.15 -26.14
N ASN A 199 37.32 5.50 -25.25
CA ASN A 199 36.74 4.63 -24.22
C ASN A 199 35.98 5.43 -23.14
N SER A 200 36.44 6.62 -22.78
CA SER A 200 35.76 7.54 -21.86
C SER A 200 34.36 7.90 -22.37
N ILE A 201 34.27 8.41 -23.61
CA ILE A 201 33.00 8.79 -24.23
C ILE A 201 32.07 7.58 -24.41
N LYS A 202 32.59 6.44 -24.91
CA LYS A 202 31.79 5.21 -25.06
C LYS A 202 31.25 4.69 -23.72
N ASN A 203 32.01 4.81 -22.63
CA ASN A 203 31.56 4.41 -21.31
C ASN A 203 30.43 5.33 -20.81
N LEU A 204 30.57 6.66 -20.96
CA LEU A 204 29.53 7.62 -20.61
C LEU A 204 28.22 7.37 -21.39
N LEU A 205 28.31 7.20 -22.72
CA LEU A 205 27.16 6.87 -23.57
C LEU A 205 26.49 5.55 -23.15
N ASN A 206 27.27 4.52 -22.83
CA ASN A 206 26.73 3.25 -22.38
C ASN A 206 26.09 3.34 -20.98
N GLN A 207 26.66 4.13 -20.06
CA GLN A 207 26.07 4.38 -18.74
C GLN A 207 24.74 5.12 -18.83
N ASP A 208 24.65 6.15 -19.69
CA ASP A 208 23.41 6.90 -19.88
C ASP A 208 22.32 6.01 -20.49
N LYS A 209 22.67 5.26 -21.54
CA LYS A 209 21.79 4.24 -22.13
C LYS A 209 21.30 3.23 -21.10
N GLN A 210 22.19 2.67 -20.27
CA GLN A 210 21.83 1.69 -19.24
C GLN A 210 20.87 2.27 -18.20
N LYS A 211 21.09 3.52 -17.74
CA LYS A 211 20.17 4.21 -16.83
C LYS A 211 18.79 4.42 -17.44
N ASN A 212 18.74 4.82 -18.72
CA ASN A 212 17.48 5.01 -19.45
C ASN A 212 16.72 3.68 -19.65
N GLU A 213 17.43 2.59 -19.96
CA GLU A 213 16.85 1.24 -20.06
C GLU A 213 16.34 0.71 -18.71
N GLU A 214 17.11 0.89 -17.63
CA GLU A 214 16.72 0.50 -16.27
C GLU A 214 15.51 1.29 -15.76
N TRP A 215 15.50 2.61 -15.99
CA TRP A 215 14.35 3.46 -15.71
C TRP A 215 13.09 2.99 -16.45
N GLY A 216 13.22 2.72 -17.77
CA GLY A 216 12.13 2.19 -18.58
C GLY A 216 11.58 0.86 -18.05
N TYR A 217 12.45 -0.03 -17.56
CA TYR A 217 12.04 -1.29 -16.92
C TYR A 217 11.27 -1.04 -15.61
N VAL A 218 11.75 -0.13 -14.76
CA VAL A 218 11.10 0.20 -13.47
C VAL A 218 9.70 0.80 -13.70
N VAL A 219 9.56 1.72 -14.66
CA VAL A 219 8.25 2.27 -15.08
C VAL A 219 7.34 1.19 -15.69
N GLN A 220 7.89 0.23 -16.44
CA GLN A 220 7.11 -0.89 -16.98
C GLN A 220 6.62 -1.85 -15.88
N GLN A 221 7.41 -2.09 -14.84
CA GLN A 221 6.99 -2.90 -13.69
C GLN A 221 5.90 -2.19 -12.87
N ASN A 222 6.00 -0.86 -12.70
CA ASN A 222 5.04 -0.02 -11.98
C ASN A 222 4.65 -0.58 -10.59
N THR A 223 5.63 -1.01 -9.79
CA THR A 223 5.41 -1.50 -8.42
C THR A 223 6.21 -0.69 -7.41
N ILE A 224 5.67 -0.56 -6.19
CA ILE A 224 6.37 0.08 -5.06
C ILE A 224 7.75 -0.53 -4.81
N ALA A 225 7.90 -1.85 -4.99
CA ALA A 225 9.17 -2.55 -4.83
C ALA A 225 10.21 -2.14 -5.88
N ALA A 226 9.85 -2.14 -7.16
CA ALA A 226 10.74 -1.72 -8.24
C ALA A 226 11.16 -0.24 -8.09
N TYR A 227 10.21 0.63 -7.78
CA TYR A 227 10.46 2.05 -7.55
C TYR A 227 11.40 2.33 -6.37
N LYS A 228 11.24 1.59 -5.24
CA LYS A 228 12.15 1.69 -4.09
C LYS A 228 13.55 1.20 -4.41
N ALA A 229 13.68 0.04 -5.06
CA ALA A 229 14.98 -0.52 -5.45
C ALA A 229 15.75 0.44 -6.38
N TYR A 230 15.07 1.11 -7.31
CA TYR A 230 15.68 2.09 -8.20
C TYR A 230 16.15 3.36 -7.45
N LEU A 231 15.40 3.85 -6.46
CA LEU A 231 15.84 4.96 -5.60
C LEU A 231 17.05 4.60 -4.72
N GLU A 232 17.16 3.34 -4.31
CA GLU A 232 18.31 2.82 -3.54
C GLU A 232 19.56 2.68 -4.42
N ALA A 233 19.40 2.17 -5.65
CA ALA A 233 20.48 2.04 -6.63
C ALA A 233 20.92 3.39 -7.24
N HIS A 234 20.00 4.36 -7.38
CA HIS A 234 20.25 5.67 -8.01
C HIS A 234 19.77 6.85 -7.13
N PRO A 235 20.43 7.15 -5.99
CA PRO A 235 19.97 8.16 -5.03
C PRO A 235 19.83 9.58 -5.58
N ASP A 236 20.61 9.90 -6.62
CA ASP A 236 20.69 11.19 -7.32
C ASP A 236 19.92 11.21 -8.66
N THR A 237 18.99 10.27 -8.85
CA THR A 237 18.17 10.20 -10.07
C THR A 237 17.30 11.46 -10.26
N PRO A 238 17.19 12.01 -11.49
CA PRO A 238 16.29 13.13 -11.76
C PRO A 238 14.80 12.77 -11.57
N HIS A 239 14.46 11.48 -11.58
CA HIS A 239 13.10 10.98 -11.42
C HIS A 239 12.62 10.91 -9.96
N LYS A 240 13.41 11.38 -9.00
CA LYS A 240 13.17 11.18 -7.55
C LYS A 240 11.77 11.58 -7.09
N ASP A 241 11.31 12.76 -7.49
CA ASP A 241 9.99 13.29 -7.12
C ASP A 241 8.84 12.57 -7.85
N GLU A 242 9.08 12.12 -9.09
CA GLU A 242 8.15 11.32 -9.88
C GLU A 242 7.94 9.95 -9.23
N ILE A 243 9.04 9.31 -8.81
CA ILE A 243 9.03 8.01 -8.14
C ILE A 243 8.35 8.10 -6.78
N GLN A 244 8.61 9.14 -5.99
CA GLN A 244 7.95 9.32 -4.69
C GLN A 244 6.43 9.45 -4.84
N LYS A 245 5.96 10.23 -5.82
CA LYS A 245 4.52 10.31 -6.15
C LYS A 245 3.96 8.97 -6.59
N LYS A 246 4.65 8.22 -7.45
CA LYS A 246 4.21 6.88 -7.87
C LYS A 246 4.14 5.88 -6.72
N ILE A 247 5.08 5.93 -5.78
CA ILE A 247 5.04 5.10 -4.56
C ILE A 247 3.83 5.47 -3.69
N GLU A 248 3.52 6.77 -3.54
CA GLU A 248 2.36 7.23 -2.78
C GLU A 248 1.04 6.81 -3.46
N GLU A 249 0.87 7.07 -4.75
CA GLU A 249 -0.32 6.69 -5.54
C GLU A 249 -0.60 5.18 -5.43
N LEU A 250 0.41 4.34 -5.68
CA LEU A 250 0.27 2.88 -5.60
C LEU A 250 -0.04 2.39 -4.18
N TYR A 251 0.46 3.07 -3.15
CA TYR A 251 0.16 2.74 -1.76
C TYR A 251 -1.25 3.23 -1.36
N TRP A 252 -1.71 4.35 -1.92
CA TRP A 252 -3.08 4.81 -1.76
C TRP A 252 -4.09 3.84 -2.39
N ASP A 253 -3.79 3.31 -3.58
CA ASP A 253 -4.61 2.27 -4.22
C ASP A 253 -4.74 1.02 -3.33
N GLU A 254 -3.66 0.59 -2.67
CA GLU A 254 -3.68 -0.50 -1.68
C GLU A 254 -4.56 -0.15 -0.47
N VAL A 255 -4.44 1.07 0.08
CA VAL A 255 -5.22 1.56 1.21
C VAL A 255 -6.73 1.63 0.88
N VAL A 256 -7.08 2.13 -0.31
CA VAL A 256 -8.46 2.16 -0.80
C VAL A 256 -9.00 0.75 -1.09
N SER A 257 -8.15 -0.18 -1.55
CA SER A 257 -8.53 -1.59 -1.74
C SER A 257 -8.78 -2.33 -0.42
N LEU A 258 -8.02 -2.02 0.63
CA LEU A 258 -8.23 -2.59 1.97
C LEU A 258 -9.46 -1.97 2.66
N ASN A 259 -9.59 -0.65 2.57
CA ASN A 259 -10.71 0.13 3.13
C ASN A 259 -11.01 -0.19 4.61
N THR A 260 -9.96 -0.23 5.43
CA THR A 260 -10.02 -0.38 6.89
C THR A 260 -9.43 0.84 7.60
N GLU A 261 -9.77 1.02 8.89
CA GLU A 261 -9.28 2.13 9.70
C GLU A 261 -7.75 2.11 9.81
N GLU A 262 -7.17 0.92 10.02
CA GLU A 262 -5.74 0.69 10.13
C GLU A 262 -4.99 1.06 8.85
N ALA A 263 -5.58 0.80 7.67
CA ALA A 263 -4.97 1.16 6.39
C ALA A 263 -4.92 2.67 6.19
N TYR A 264 -6.02 3.39 6.47
CA TYR A 264 -6.04 4.85 6.37
C TYR A 264 -5.17 5.52 7.44
N LEU A 265 -5.09 4.97 8.66
CA LEU A 265 -4.15 5.45 9.70
C LEU A 265 -2.69 5.21 9.28
N GLY A 266 -2.35 4.03 8.75
CA GLY A 266 -1.02 3.72 8.23
C GLY A 266 -0.60 4.62 7.05
N TYR A 267 -1.55 5.00 6.21
CA TYR A 267 -1.34 6.06 5.20
C TYR A 267 -1.00 7.40 5.84
N ARG A 268 -1.78 7.85 6.84
CA ARG A 268 -1.55 9.11 7.55
C ARG A 268 -0.20 9.17 8.27
N GLU A 269 0.28 8.04 8.79
CA GLU A 269 1.61 7.91 9.38
C GLU A 269 2.72 7.97 8.31
N LYS A 270 2.56 7.22 7.20
CA LYS A 270 3.58 7.11 6.15
C LYS A 270 3.68 8.36 5.26
N PHE A 271 2.56 9.04 5.03
CA PHE A 271 2.45 10.24 4.18
C PHE A 271 1.71 11.39 4.92
N PRO A 272 2.32 12.02 5.97
CA PRO A 272 1.67 13.07 6.75
C PRO A 272 1.32 14.34 5.96
N LYS A 273 1.93 14.52 4.78
CA LYS A 273 1.69 15.62 3.83
C LYS A 273 1.37 15.12 2.42
N GLY A 274 0.88 13.89 2.30
CA GLY A 274 0.50 13.30 1.02
C GLY A 274 -0.68 14.01 0.36
N ILE A 275 -0.90 13.67 -0.90
CA ILE A 275 -1.97 14.16 -1.77
C ILE A 275 -3.34 13.71 -1.22
N HIS A 276 -3.45 12.45 -0.77
CA HIS A 276 -4.70 11.86 -0.28
C HIS A 276 -4.94 12.05 1.23
N THR A 277 -4.12 12.87 1.89
CA THR A 277 -4.18 13.11 3.35
C THR A 277 -5.55 13.64 3.83
N LYS A 278 -6.27 14.40 3.00
CA LYS A 278 -7.66 14.83 3.27
C LYS A 278 -8.70 13.73 3.06
N GLU A 279 -8.58 12.96 1.97
CA GLU A 279 -9.48 11.86 1.65
C GLU A 279 -9.41 10.77 2.74
N ALA A 280 -8.21 10.52 3.26
CA ALA A 280 -7.98 9.64 4.42
C ALA A 280 -8.71 10.15 5.68
N ASP A 281 -8.66 11.44 6.00
CA ASP A 281 -9.37 12.01 7.15
C ASP A 281 -10.90 11.91 7.00
N GLU A 282 -11.44 12.16 5.81
CA GLU A 282 -12.87 12.03 5.54
C GLU A 282 -13.32 10.56 5.68
N LYS A 283 -12.52 9.61 5.18
CA LYS A 283 -12.77 8.17 5.34
C LYS A 283 -12.71 7.74 6.80
N LEU A 284 -11.66 8.14 7.53
CA LEU A 284 -11.50 7.86 8.95
C LEU A 284 -12.67 8.43 9.76
N LYS A 285 -13.06 9.69 9.52
CA LYS A 285 -14.22 10.28 10.19
C LYS A 285 -15.49 9.46 9.98
N VAL A 286 -15.77 9.06 8.74
CA VAL A 286 -16.94 8.21 8.42
C VAL A 286 -16.83 6.81 9.04
N MET A 287 -15.62 6.27 9.22
CA MET A 287 -15.42 5.03 9.97
C MET A 287 -15.73 5.23 11.44
N LEU A 288 -15.09 6.20 12.11
CA LEU A 288 -15.33 6.50 13.54
C LEU A 288 -16.80 6.81 13.84
N ASP A 289 -17.49 7.58 12.98
CA ASP A 289 -18.92 7.90 13.13
C ASP A 289 -19.83 6.66 13.06
N ASN A 290 -19.37 5.57 12.45
CA ASN A 290 -20.06 4.29 12.26
C ASN A 290 -19.34 3.09 12.94
N THR A 291 -18.32 3.30 13.79
CA THR A 291 -17.66 2.21 14.52
C THR A 291 -18.55 1.76 15.68
N SER A 292 -18.80 0.46 15.80
CA SER A 292 -19.53 -0.06 16.97
C SER A 292 -18.68 0.08 18.23
N THR A 293 -19.30 0.56 19.31
CA THR A 293 -18.62 0.57 20.60
C THR A 293 -18.39 -0.87 21.11
N PRO A 294 -17.39 -1.13 21.95
CA PRO A 294 -17.14 -2.49 22.49
C PRO A 294 -18.34 -3.11 23.22
N SER A 295 -19.20 -2.28 23.81
CA SER A 295 -20.44 -2.72 24.46
C SER A 295 -21.48 -3.21 23.44
N GLU A 296 -21.63 -2.47 22.34
CA GLU A 296 -22.52 -2.84 21.23
C GLU A 296 -22.03 -4.10 20.51
N GLU A 297 -20.75 -4.20 20.21
CA GLU A 297 -20.16 -5.42 19.63
C GLU A 297 -20.40 -6.63 20.55
N LYS A 298 -20.12 -6.50 21.84
CA LYS A 298 -20.33 -7.58 22.82
C LYS A 298 -21.80 -8.02 22.87
N ALA A 299 -22.75 -7.08 22.79
CA ALA A 299 -24.18 -7.37 22.72
C ALA A 299 -24.55 -8.08 21.39
N ALA A 300 -23.99 -7.63 20.28
CA ALA A 300 -24.19 -8.20 18.95
C ALA A 300 -23.67 -9.64 18.84
N VAL A 301 -22.43 -9.89 19.27
CA VAL A 301 -21.85 -11.25 19.35
C VAL A 301 -22.71 -12.14 20.26
N ALA A 302 -23.18 -11.62 21.41
CA ALA A 302 -24.05 -12.38 22.31
C ALA A 302 -25.40 -12.76 21.67
N ALA A 303 -26.01 -11.88 20.86
CA ALA A 303 -27.23 -12.17 20.13
C ALA A 303 -27.02 -13.27 19.08
N VAL A 304 -25.97 -13.18 18.25
CA VAL A 304 -25.63 -14.20 17.25
C VAL A 304 -25.30 -15.55 17.92
N ARG A 305 -24.48 -15.53 18.98
CA ARG A 305 -24.17 -16.71 19.79
C ARG A 305 -25.42 -17.39 20.33
N LYS A 306 -26.36 -16.62 20.89
CA LYS A 306 -27.62 -17.16 21.43
C LYS A 306 -28.57 -17.69 20.36
N PHE A 307 -28.58 -17.08 19.16
CA PHE A 307 -29.27 -17.62 17.99
C PHE A 307 -28.73 -19.01 17.60
N LEU A 308 -27.39 -19.15 17.49
CA LEU A 308 -26.73 -20.42 17.16
C LEU A 308 -26.87 -21.48 18.25
N GLN A 309 -26.85 -21.09 19.53
CA GLN A 309 -27.20 -21.99 20.64
C GLN A 309 -28.66 -22.47 20.56
N GLY A 310 -29.57 -21.60 20.11
CA GLY A 310 -30.94 -21.97 19.76
C GLY A 310 -30.98 -23.05 18.69
N ILE A 311 -30.15 -22.94 17.65
CA ILE A 311 -29.99 -23.98 16.63
C ILE A 311 -29.43 -25.28 17.24
N ASN A 312 -28.26 -25.22 17.89
CA ASN A 312 -27.58 -26.40 18.48
C ASN A 312 -28.48 -27.17 19.46
N SER A 313 -29.34 -26.46 20.21
CA SER A 313 -30.27 -27.06 21.18
C SER A 313 -31.71 -27.24 20.66
N LYS A 314 -31.95 -27.07 19.35
CA LYS A 314 -33.28 -27.17 18.69
C LYS A 314 -34.37 -26.29 19.34
N SER A 315 -33.97 -25.22 20.03
CA SER A 315 -34.81 -24.39 20.88
C SER A 315 -35.29 -23.15 20.13
N THR A 316 -36.53 -23.20 19.64
CA THR A 316 -37.18 -22.06 18.97
C THR A 316 -37.40 -20.86 19.88
N SER A 317 -37.57 -21.06 21.19
CA SER A 317 -37.66 -19.98 22.18
C SER A 317 -36.38 -19.16 22.26
N LYS A 318 -35.21 -19.81 22.39
CA LYS A 318 -33.90 -19.11 22.39
C LYS A 318 -33.67 -18.29 21.13
N ILE A 319 -34.13 -18.79 19.98
CA ILE A 319 -34.07 -18.07 18.69
C ILE A 319 -35.01 -16.85 18.74
N GLN A 320 -36.27 -17.03 19.16
CA GLN A 320 -37.26 -15.96 19.28
C GLN A 320 -36.85 -14.83 20.24
N GLU A 321 -36.09 -15.16 21.29
CA GLU A 321 -35.56 -14.18 22.24
C GLU A 321 -34.58 -13.18 21.60
N VAL A 322 -33.96 -13.50 20.45
CA VAL A 322 -32.92 -12.64 19.83
C VAL A 322 -33.24 -12.16 18.41
N VAL A 323 -34.25 -12.69 17.73
CA VAL A 323 -34.68 -12.19 16.41
C VAL A 323 -35.80 -11.15 16.50
N ALA A 324 -35.91 -10.31 15.48
CA ALA A 324 -37.12 -9.51 15.24
C ALA A 324 -38.30 -10.43 14.84
N PRO A 325 -39.56 -10.01 15.03
CA PRO A 325 -40.73 -10.84 14.67
C PRO A 325 -40.79 -11.25 13.19
N SER A 326 -40.19 -10.42 12.34
CA SER A 326 -39.97 -10.65 10.91
C SER A 326 -38.56 -10.13 10.58
N PHE A 327 -37.75 -10.92 9.87
CA PHE A 327 -36.35 -10.61 9.61
C PHE A 327 -35.87 -11.25 8.29
N ASN A 328 -34.65 -10.95 7.84
CA ASN A 328 -34.02 -11.65 6.73
C ASN A 328 -33.25 -12.88 7.23
N PHE A 329 -33.62 -14.07 6.76
CA PHE A 329 -32.94 -15.32 7.10
C PHE A 329 -32.39 -15.99 5.84
N LEU A 330 -31.07 -16.05 5.69
CA LEU A 330 -30.39 -16.68 4.55
C LEU A 330 -30.88 -16.15 3.18
N GLY A 331 -31.11 -14.84 3.08
CA GLY A 331 -31.62 -14.15 1.90
C GLY A 331 -33.15 -14.05 1.84
N ALA A 332 -33.88 -14.92 2.55
CA ALA A 332 -35.33 -14.86 2.62
C ALA A 332 -35.79 -13.71 3.54
N GLY A 333 -36.22 -12.59 2.95
CA GLY A 333 -36.86 -11.50 3.67
C GLY A 333 -38.27 -11.88 4.15
N GLY A 334 -38.69 -11.34 5.29
CA GLY A 334 -40.00 -11.65 5.88
C GLY A 334 -40.05 -12.94 6.69
N ALA A 335 -38.91 -13.58 6.93
CA ALA A 335 -38.80 -14.85 7.63
C ALA A 335 -39.10 -14.71 9.13
N THR A 336 -39.58 -15.81 9.71
CA THR A 336 -39.95 -15.93 11.12
C THR A 336 -39.17 -17.05 11.81
N THR A 337 -39.35 -17.21 13.12
CA THR A 337 -38.81 -18.35 13.88
C THR A 337 -39.32 -19.71 13.37
N ALA A 338 -40.50 -19.75 12.73
CA ALA A 338 -41.02 -20.97 12.12
C ALA A 338 -40.21 -21.39 10.88
N ASP A 339 -39.69 -20.43 10.12
CA ASP A 339 -38.85 -20.67 8.95
C ASP A 339 -37.46 -21.16 9.34
N VAL A 340 -36.88 -20.63 10.42
CA VAL A 340 -35.65 -21.19 11.02
C VAL A 340 -35.91 -22.61 11.52
N ALA A 341 -37.04 -22.87 12.17
CA ALA A 341 -37.40 -24.20 12.63
C ALA A 341 -37.59 -25.20 11.47
N LYS A 342 -38.14 -24.74 10.34
CA LYS A 342 -38.23 -25.52 9.10
C LYS A 342 -36.83 -25.82 8.54
N TYR A 343 -35.98 -24.81 8.40
CA TYR A 343 -34.59 -24.96 7.94
C TYR A 343 -33.80 -25.94 8.81
N MET A 344 -33.92 -25.85 10.14
CA MET A 344 -33.27 -26.79 11.07
C MET A 344 -33.67 -28.25 10.78
N ARG A 345 -34.95 -28.53 10.57
CA ARG A 345 -35.44 -29.90 10.25
C ARG A 345 -35.01 -30.37 8.86
N GLU A 346 -35.03 -29.49 7.86
CA GLU A 346 -34.80 -29.88 6.46
C GLU A 346 -33.31 -29.91 6.07
N LYS A 347 -32.47 -29.09 6.71
CA LYS A 347 -31.08 -28.84 6.27
C LYS A 347 -30.01 -29.21 7.30
N LEU A 348 -30.32 -29.22 8.59
CA LEU A 348 -29.34 -29.48 9.66
C LEU A 348 -29.56 -30.84 10.34
N TYR A 349 -30.77 -31.12 10.81
CA TYR A 349 -31.10 -32.33 11.57
C TYR A 349 -31.82 -33.38 10.73
N GLN A 350 -31.13 -33.89 9.71
CA GLN A 350 -31.61 -34.96 8.85
C GLN A 350 -31.53 -36.33 9.55
N ALA A 351 -32.15 -37.38 9.00
CA ALA A 351 -32.38 -38.67 9.68
C ALA A 351 -31.10 -39.50 9.99
N ASP A 352 -29.97 -39.13 9.37
CA ASP A 352 -28.64 -39.68 9.58
C ASP A 352 -27.77 -38.84 10.55
N VAL A 353 -28.23 -37.65 10.93
CA VAL A 353 -27.52 -36.69 11.78
C VAL A 353 -27.81 -36.95 13.26
N ASN A 354 -26.75 -37.22 14.01
CA ASN A 354 -26.81 -37.38 15.47
C ASN A 354 -26.79 -36.01 16.17
N ASN A 355 -25.92 -35.11 15.71
CA ASN A 355 -25.61 -33.85 16.39
C ASN A 355 -25.21 -32.75 15.40
N VAL A 356 -25.47 -31.50 15.77
CA VAL A 356 -25.11 -30.30 15.00
C VAL A 356 -24.58 -29.25 15.98
N MET A 357 -23.35 -28.81 15.75
CA MET A 357 -22.64 -27.87 16.61
C MET A 357 -22.10 -26.71 15.77
N TRP A 358 -22.68 -25.53 15.95
CA TRP A 358 -22.06 -24.26 15.59
C TRP A 358 -21.11 -23.78 16.68
N HIS A 359 -19.90 -23.43 16.28
CA HIS A 359 -18.88 -22.72 17.07
C HIS A 359 -18.69 -21.34 16.45
N LEU A 360 -18.57 -20.30 17.29
CA LEU A 360 -18.51 -18.91 16.86
C LEU A 360 -17.15 -18.31 17.25
N GLY A 361 -16.36 -17.88 16.27
CA GLY A 361 -15.07 -17.24 16.52
C GLY A 361 -15.21 -15.77 16.93
N THR A 362 -14.07 -15.10 17.07
CA THR A 362 -13.98 -13.65 17.32
C THR A 362 -14.54 -12.85 16.14
N ALA A 363 -15.28 -11.77 16.41
CA ALA A 363 -15.77 -10.89 15.35
C ALA A 363 -14.60 -10.26 14.57
N MET A 364 -14.77 -10.13 13.25
CA MET A 364 -13.76 -9.51 12.37
C MET A 364 -14.10 -8.05 12.05
N LYS A 365 -15.37 -7.66 12.19
CA LYS A 365 -15.86 -6.29 11.94
C LYS A 365 -17.22 -6.09 12.59
N ALA A 366 -17.39 -4.95 13.27
CA ALA A 366 -18.66 -4.45 13.77
C ALA A 366 -18.81 -2.96 13.41
N THR A 367 -19.95 -2.57 12.83
CA THR A 367 -20.28 -1.17 12.52
C THR A 367 -21.68 -0.82 13.01
N THR A 368 -21.88 0.42 13.46
CA THR A 368 -23.16 0.99 13.92
C THR A 368 -23.57 2.14 13.00
N ASP A 369 -24.41 1.86 12.01
CA ASP A 369 -24.90 2.87 11.06
C ASP A 369 -26.09 3.64 11.67
N LYS A 370 -26.03 4.97 11.67
CA LYS A 370 -27.13 5.84 12.12
C LYS A 370 -28.17 6.02 11.01
N GLN A 371 -29.45 5.79 11.29
CA GLN A 371 -30.55 6.01 10.35
C GLN A 371 -31.16 7.41 10.48
N GLU A 372 -31.69 7.95 9.39
CA GLU A 372 -32.38 9.26 9.35
C GLU A 372 -33.55 9.38 10.36
N GLY A 373 -34.18 8.25 10.72
CA GLY A 373 -35.24 8.17 11.73
C GLY A 373 -34.76 8.08 13.19
N GLY A 374 -33.47 8.27 13.46
CA GLY A 374 -32.89 8.26 14.82
C GLY A 374 -32.64 6.87 15.43
N GLY A 375 -32.92 5.79 14.70
CA GLY A 375 -32.49 4.44 15.06
C GLY A 375 -31.07 4.12 14.58
N THR A 376 -30.46 3.06 15.11
CA THR A 376 -29.18 2.53 14.61
C THR A 376 -29.35 1.11 14.06
N ILE A 377 -28.54 0.77 13.05
CA ILE A 377 -28.36 -0.60 12.57
C ILE A 377 -26.93 -1.01 12.90
N GLN A 378 -26.79 -2.04 13.73
CA GLN A 378 -25.50 -2.67 13.97
C GLN A 378 -25.30 -3.80 12.97
N THR A 379 -24.19 -3.79 12.23
CA THR A 379 -23.79 -4.86 11.30
C THR A 379 -22.54 -5.55 11.84
N ILE A 380 -22.58 -6.87 12.05
CA ILE A 380 -21.45 -7.65 12.55
C ILE A 380 -21.08 -8.80 11.61
N THR A 381 -19.78 -9.01 11.43
CA THR A 381 -19.20 -10.09 10.61
C THR A 381 -18.34 -10.99 11.48
N ILE A 382 -18.70 -12.28 11.57
CA ILE A 382 -18.08 -13.25 12.49
C ILE A 382 -17.79 -14.57 11.75
N PRO A 383 -16.56 -15.12 11.80
CA PRO A 383 -16.27 -16.46 11.33
C PRO A 383 -16.92 -17.50 12.24
N ALA A 384 -17.43 -18.58 11.66
CA ALA A 384 -18.05 -19.67 12.39
C ALA A 384 -17.68 -21.02 11.78
N ARG A 385 -17.69 -22.07 12.61
CA ARG A 385 -17.47 -23.45 12.20
C ARG A 385 -18.72 -24.25 12.52
N LEU A 386 -19.27 -24.91 11.50
CA LEU A 386 -20.34 -25.89 11.65
C LEU A 386 -19.73 -27.28 11.68
N VAL A 387 -20.11 -28.08 12.66
CA VAL A 387 -19.80 -29.50 12.77
C VAL A 387 -21.11 -30.28 12.72
N ILE A 388 -21.16 -31.33 11.92
CA ILE A 388 -22.32 -32.23 11.83
C ILE A 388 -21.83 -33.67 11.98
N GLU A 389 -22.25 -34.30 13.06
CA GLU A 389 -21.96 -35.70 13.36
C GLU A 389 -23.06 -36.58 12.75
N ARG A 390 -22.67 -37.52 11.89
CA ARG A 390 -23.58 -38.48 11.25
C ARG A 390 -23.23 -39.91 11.62
N LYS A 391 -24.16 -40.82 11.39
CA LYS A 391 -23.94 -42.29 11.52
C LYS A 391 -22.71 -42.80 10.75
N GLY A 392 -22.32 -42.14 9.67
CA GLY A 392 -21.14 -42.47 8.84
C GLY A 392 -19.88 -41.65 9.12
N GLY A 393 -19.86 -40.78 10.14
CA GLY A 393 -18.71 -39.93 10.48
C GLY A 393 -19.06 -38.44 10.64
N THR A 394 -18.05 -37.64 10.95
CA THR A 394 -18.20 -36.20 11.27
C THR A 394 -17.70 -35.35 10.11
N GLY A 395 -18.53 -34.39 9.66
CA GLY A 395 -18.14 -33.38 8.68
C GLY A 395 -18.08 -31.99 9.31
N SER A 396 -17.18 -31.12 8.83
CA SER A 396 -17.10 -29.73 9.28
C SER A 396 -16.90 -28.76 8.13
N ASN A 397 -17.59 -27.61 8.20
CA ASN A 397 -17.55 -26.52 7.23
C ASN A 397 -17.26 -25.20 7.95
N ARG A 398 -16.50 -24.30 7.30
CA ARG A 398 -16.26 -22.93 7.78
C ARG A 398 -17.19 -21.96 7.06
N TYR A 399 -17.72 -20.98 7.78
CA TYR A 399 -18.61 -19.95 7.26
C TYR A 399 -18.17 -18.58 7.75
N ILE A 400 -18.50 -17.53 7.00
CA ILE A 400 -18.59 -16.17 7.54
C ILE A 400 -20.06 -15.84 7.74
N ILE A 401 -20.44 -15.57 8.99
CA ILE A 401 -21.76 -15.05 9.36
C ILE A 401 -21.73 -13.53 9.23
N LYS A 402 -22.73 -12.98 8.54
CA LYS A 402 -23.05 -11.54 8.52
C LYS A 402 -24.43 -11.38 9.14
N ALA A 403 -24.52 -10.63 10.23
CA ALA A 403 -25.78 -10.33 10.90
C ALA A 403 -25.99 -8.82 11.03
N GLN A 404 -27.24 -8.39 10.97
CA GLN A 404 -27.65 -7.04 11.29
C GLN A 404 -28.64 -7.05 12.43
N MET A 405 -28.54 -6.07 13.32
CA MET A 405 -29.39 -5.91 14.49
C MET A 405 -29.90 -4.49 14.60
N GLN A 406 -31.13 -4.36 15.11
CA GLN A 406 -31.76 -3.10 15.46
C GLN A 406 -32.44 -3.29 16.83
N ASN A 407 -32.27 -2.36 17.75
CA ASN A 407 -32.85 -2.42 19.11
C ASN A 407 -32.55 -3.74 19.84
N GLY A 408 -31.33 -4.28 19.69
CA GLY A 408 -30.90 -5.55 20.30
C GLY A 408 -31.53 -6.82 19.70
N LYS A 409 -32.21 -6.71 18.55
CA LYS A 409 -32.83 -7.84 17.83
C LYS A 409 -32.19 -8.03 16.46
N ILE A 410 -31.89 -9.27 16.09
CA ILE A 410 -31.41 -9.66 14.77
C ILE A 410 -32.52 -9.40 13.73
N THR A 411 -32.24 -8.49 12.79
CA THR A 411 -33.10 -8.12 11.65
C THR A 411 -32.61 -8.74 10.34
N SER A 412 -31.36 -9.20 10.28
CA SER A 412 -30.81 -9.99 9.19
C SER A 412 -29.78 -10.98 9.72
N ILE A 413 -29.76 -12.22 9.25
CA ILE A 413 -28.65 -13.15 9.47
C ILE A 413 -28.43 -14.05 8.26
N ASN A 414 -27.19 -14.05 7.78
CA ASN A 414 -26.75 -14.70 6.56
C ASN A 414 -25.40 -15.39 6.82
N TRP A 415 -25.12 -16.53 6.18
CA TRP A 415 -23.80 -17.16 6.28
C TRP A 415 -23.31 -17.73 4.95
N ILE A 416 -22.04 -17.45 4.65
CA ILE A 416 -21.40 -17.75 3.37
C ILE A 416 -20.33 -18.82 3.60
N LEU A 417 -20.49 -19.98 2.94
CA LEU A 417 -19.53 -21.08 2.99
C LEU A 417 -18.16 -20.59 2.51
N GLN A 418 -17.12 -20.85 3.29
CA GLN A 418 -15.74 -20.59 2.91
C GLN A 418 -15.16 -21.84 2.23
N ALA A 419 -14.35 -21.64 1.19
CA ALA A 419 -13.58 -22.73 0.60
C ALA A 419 -12.67 -23.35 1.66
N ALA A 420 -12.44 -24.67 1.57
CA ALA A 420 -11.38 -25.29 2.36
C ALA A 420 -10.05 -24.64 1.96
N ALA A 421 -9.23 -24.27 2.95
CA ALA A 421 -7.87 -23.83 2.68
C ALA A 421 -7.15 -24.94 1.89
N PRO A 422 -6.40 -24.61 0.83
CA PRO A 422 -5.65 -25.62 0.09
C PRO A 422 -4.69 -26.29 1.07
N THR A 423 -4.79 -27.62 1.18
CA THR A 423 -3.85 -28.41 1.98
C THR A 423 -2.45 -28.10 1.46
N PRO A 424 -1.50 -27.64 2.31
CA PRO A 424 -0.13 -27.52 1.86
C PRO A 424 0.31 -28.89 1.37
N LYS A 425 0.78 -28.97 0.12
CA LYS A 425 1.41 -30.19 -0.37
C LYS A 425 2.59 -30.46 0.55
N SER A 426 2.57 -31.58 1.25
CA SER A 426 3.77 -32.14 1.85
C SER A 426 4.76 -32.38 0.71
N GLU A 427 5.81 -31.56 0.65
CA GLU A 427 6.96 -31.85 -0.20
C GLU A 427 7.53 -33.21 0.25
N GLN A 428 7.70 -34.10 -0.72
CA GLN A 428 8.29 -35.45 -0.56
C GLN A 428 9.72 -35.43 -1.07
#